data_AF-A0A1P8WH41-F1
#
_entry.id   AF-A0A1P8WH41-F1
#
_cell.length_a   1.000
_cell.length_b   1.000
_cell.length_c   1.000
_cell.angle_alpha   90.00
_cell.angle_beta   90.00
_cell.angle_gamma   90.00
#
_symmetry.space_group_name_H-M   'P 1'
#
loop_
_entity.id
_entity.type
_entity.pdbx_description
1 polymer ?
#
loop_
_entity_poly.entity_id
_entity_poly.type
_entity_poly.pdbx_seq_one_letter_code
_entity_poly.pdbx_strand_id
1 'polypeptide(L)'
;MNIQMGKRKQRAEQHVMEDESIQIVSAALPRSWVVRQYRPDYGLDLAVETFEDFAGSGQVETLGEHFFVQVKSVGKFSTTTLTAQPRHNVTKPQPTSYTSDDETQNIEVVKHQIDTSLLRTVQAMGASTVVMLFLVSLDSRRVLFLCLNDYIDKIVVPEKPLYYEQATITLNVPMKNELSRSEVHGAGTAIIRFIAKRSKFYSAFNLFAYQRHELSFCSDGEEQRNTAKHFLGSLRRLDVWGGHDWKISEDYFRWLLHLDSVLPGVPLDGWFASHPFTQWSLNHSHSREEMFNLDMSNFWNGLNVLSRNYEEVCREWNLPTHLAACLAQW
;
A
#
# COMPACT_ATOMS: atom_id res chain seq x y z
N MET A 1 63.24 19.83 -4.79
CA MET A 1 62.29 20.87 -4.35
C MET A 1 60.89 20.30 -4.56
N ASN A 2 60.26 19.75 -3.51
CA ASN A 2 58.90 19.19 -3.62
C ASN A 2 57.90 20.33 -3.54
N ILE A 3 57.25 20.64 -4.66
CA ILE A 3 56.16 21.61 -4.70
C ILE A 3 54.96 20.94 -4.03
N GLN A 4 54.67 21.36 -2.80
CA GLN A 4 53.47 20.96 -2.08
C GLN A 4 52.28 21.70 -2.71
N MET A 5 51.65 21.09 -3.71
CA MET A 5 50.40 21.61 -4.26
C MET A 5 49.34 21.64 -3.14
N GLY A 6 48.86 22.84 -2.81
CA GLY A 6 47.74 23.01 -1.89
C GLY A 6 46.52 22.23 -2.38
N LYS A 7 45.98 21.35 -1.53
CA LYS A 7 44.78 20.56 -1.86
C LYS A 7 43.60 21.53 -2.02
N ARG A 8 42.98 21.50 -3.20
CA ARG A 8 41.69 22.19 -3.44
C ARG A 8 40.58 21.51 -2.64
N LYS A 9 39.45 22.20 -2.44
CA LYS A 9 38.26 21.64 -1.78
C LYS A 9 37.87 20.33 -2.49
N GLN A 10 38.00 19.21 -1.79
CA GLN A 10 37.64 17.89 -2.30
C GLN A 10 36.17 17.62 -2.01
N ARG A 11 35.46 17.06 -2.98
CA ARG A 11 34.08 16.59 -2.78
C ARG A 11 34.14 15.25 -2.06
N ALA A 12 33.41 15.10 -0.96
CA ALA A 12 33.31 13.81 -0.26
C ALA A 12 32.67 12.77 -1.18
N GLU A 13 33.19 11.54 -1.17
CA GLU A 13 32.69 10.41 -1.96
C GLU A 13 31.19 10.19 -1.76
N GLN A 14 30.72 10.35 -0.52
CA GLN A 14 29.32 10.25 -0.14
C GLN A 14 28.42 11.22 -0.92
N HIS A 15 28.86 12.47 -1.18
CA HIS A 15 28.09 13.43 -1.97
C HIS A 15 28.05 13.07 -3.46
N VAL A 16 29.03 12.30 -3.97
CA VAL A 16 29.03 11.84 -5.36
C VAL A 16 28.07 10.66 -5.52
N MET A 17 28.14 9.72 -4.57
CA MET A 17 27.23 8.57 -4.51
C MET A 17 25.77 9.00 -4.36
N GLU A 18 25.51 10.07 -3.61
CA GLU A 18 24.18 10.65 -3.44
C GLU A 18 23.60 11.18 -4.75
N ASP A 19 24.32 12.07 -5.45
CA ASP A 19 23.91 12.58 -6.77
C ASP A 19 23.65 11.45 -7.77
N GLU A 20 24.56 10.47 -7.83
CA GLU A 20 24.43 9.34 -8.74
C GLU A 20 23.23 8.45 -8.40
N SER A 21 22.98 8.20 -7.11
CA SER A 21 21.84 7.40 -6.66
C SER A 21 20.49 8.05 -7.03
N ILE A 22 20.37 9.38 -6.90
CA ILE A 22 19.16 10.12 -7.30
C ILE A 22 18.93 10.01 -8.81
N GLN A 23 19.99 10.07 -9.62
CA GLN A 23 19.88 9.89 -11.07
C GLN A 23 19.44 8.47 -11.44
N ILE A 24 19.96 7.45 -10.76
CA ILE A 24 19.55 6.05 -10.96
C ILE A 24 18.07 5.87 -10.61
N VAL A 25 17.63 6.37 -9.45
CA VAL A 25 16.21 6.34 -9.03
C VAL A 25 15.32 7.02 -10.07
N SER A 26 15.68 8.23 -10.49
CA SER A 26 14.89 8.99 -11.46
C SER A 26 14.78 8.28 -12.82
N ALA A 27 15.81 7.50 -13.19
CA ALA A 27 15.79 6.70 -14.41
C ALA A 27 15.00 5.39 -14.28
N ALA A 28 14.82 4.89 -13.05
CA ALA A 28 14.10 3.65 -12.74
C ALA A 28 12.59 3.86 -12.60
N LEU A 29 12.16 5.03 -12.15
CA LEU A 29 10.74 5.40 -12.04
C LEU A 29 10.11 5.66 -13.43
N PRO A 30 8.77 5.53 -13.55
CA PRO A 30 8.03 5.94 -14.75
C PRO A 30 8.34 7.36 -15.18
N ARG A 31 8.39 7.61 -16.49
CA ARG A 31 8.71 8.94 -17.02
C ARG A 31 7.60 9.96 -16.75
N SER A 32 6.36 9.47 -16.63
CA SER A 32 5.19 10.28 -16.30
C SER A 32 5.22 10.80 -14.86
N TRP A 33 5.95 10.16 -13.96
CA TRP A 33 5.98 10.55 -12.55
C TRP A 33 6.88 11.76 -12.32
N VAL A 34 6.41 12.67 -11.47
CA VAL A 34 7.16 13.89 -11.15
C VAL A 34 7.97 13.66 -9.89
N VAL A 35 9.28 13.66 -10.04
CA VAL A 35 10.25 13.52 -8.94
C VAL A 35 10.80 14.91 -8.59
N ARG A 36 10.65 15.32 -7.32
CA ARG A 36 11.17 16.60 -6.80
C ARG A 36 12.16 16.30 -5.68
N GLN A 37 13.29 17.00 -5.67
CA GLN A 37 14.16 16.98 -4.48
C GLN A 37 13.43 17.62 -3.31
N TYR A 38 13.45 16.97 -2.16
CA TYR A 38 12.78 17.45 -0.96
C TYR A 38 13.76 18.26 -0.11
N ARG A 39 13.44 19.52 0.20
CA ARG A 39 14.29 20.42 1.00
C ARG A 39 13.47 21.34 1.91
N PRO A 40 13.84 21.55 3.18
CA PRO A 40 14.85 20.79 3.92
C PRO A 40 14.43 19.32 4.07
N ASP A 41 15.39 18.41 3.92
CA ASP A 41 15.15 16.98 3.72
C ASP A 41 14.83 16.23 5.03
N TYR A 42 15.37 16.64 6.19
CA TYR A 42 15.22 15.93 7.47
C TYR A 42 15.44 14.40 7.35
N GLY A 43 16.31 14.00 6.42
CA GLY A 43 16.60 12.60 6.09
C GLY A 43 15.77 11.98 4.94
N LEU A 44 14.91 12.76 4.27
CA LEU A 44 14.14 12.38 3.08
C LEU A 44 14.61 13.15 1.85
N ASP A 45 14.97 12.44 0.78
CA ASP A 45 15.65 13.03 -0.37
C ASP A 45 14.68 13.45 -1.48
N LEU A 46 13.57 12.72 -1.65
CA LEU A 46 12.64 12.95 -2.76
C LEU A 46 11.18 13.03 -2.28
N ALA A 47 10.40 13.87 -2.97
CA ALA A 47 8.95 13.83 -2.99
C ALA A 47 8.50 13.46 -4.40
N VAL A 48 7.71 12.40 -4.52
CA VAL A 48 7.26 11.86 -5.80
C VAL A 48 5.74 11.97 -5.90
N GLU A 49 5.26 12.43 -7.06
CA GLU A 49 3.85 12.47 -7.44
C GLU A 49 3.61 11.47 -8.57
N THR A 50 2.59 10.62 -8.44
CA THR A 50 2.26 9.61 -9.45
C THR A 50 1.30 10.18 -10.49
N PHE A 51 1.43 9.67 -11.71
CA PHE A 51 0.62 10.02 -12.86
C PHE A 51 0.25 8.75 -13.62
N GLU A 52 -0.84 8.81 -14.37
CA GLU A 52 -1.31 7.75 -15.26
C GLU A 52 -1.48 8.28 -16.68
N ASP A 53 -1.21 7.42 -17.67
CA ASP A 53 -1.40 7.77 -19.08
C ASP A 53 -2.89 7.84 -19.40
N PHE A 54 -3.32 8.97 -19.94
CA PHE A 54 -4.69 9.16 -20.37
C PHE A 54 -4.91 8.47 -21.73
N ALA A 55 -5.44 7.25 -21.70
CA ALA A 55 -6.00 6.54 -22.85
C ALA A 55 -5.13 6.53 -24.12
N GLY A 56 -3.81 6.42 -23.98
CA GLY A 56 -2.88 6.36 -25.13
C GLY A 56 -2.73 7.67 -25.92
N SER A 57 -3.24 8.78 -25.38
CA SER A 57 -3.18 10.11 -26.03
C SER A 57 -1.81 10.79 -25.94
N GLY A 58 -0.86 10.21 -25.17
CA GLY A 58 0.41 10.84 -24.81
C GLY A 58 0.28 11.96 -23.76
N GLN A 59 -0.93 12.20 -23.25
CA GLN A 59 -1.17 13.05 -22.10
C GLN A 59 -1.19 12.21 -20.82
N VAL A 60 -0.70 12.79 -19.73
CA VAL A 60 -0.69 12.18 -18.41
C VAL A 60 -1.61 12.95 -17.48
N GLU A 61 -2.40 12.25 -16.67
CA GLU A 61 -3.26 12.85 -15.66
C GLU A 61 -2.64 12.72 -14.26
N THR A 62 -2.77 13.78 -13.46
CA THR A 62 -2.36 13.73 -12.04
C THR A 62 -3.38 12.94 -11.26
N LEU A 63 -2.90 12.01 -10.43
CA LEU A 63 -3.73 11.23 -9.52
C LEU A 63 -3.82 11.87 -8.13
N GLY A 64 -3.04 12.92 -7.85
CA GLY A 64 -2.95 13.52 -6.51
C GLY A 64 -2.38 12.57 -5.45
N GLU A 65 -1.69 11.51 -5.87
CA GLU A 65 -1.03 10.53 -5.00
C GLU A 65 0.43 10.89 -4.85
N HIS A 66 0.93 10.84 -3.61
CA HIS A 66 2.27 11.27 -3.27
C HIS A 66 2.94 10.31 -2.30
N PHE A 67 4.25 10.17 -2.44
CA PHE A 67 5.08 9.50 -1.45
C PHE A 67 6.44 10.18 -1.31
N PHE A 68 7.03 10.04 -0.14
CA PHE A 68 8.38 10.49 0.16
C PHE A 68 9.37 9.34 0.06
N VAL A 69 10.62 9.65 -0.27
CA VAL A 69 11.66 8.65 -0.42
C VAL A 69 12.91 9.09 0.31
N GLN A 70 13.46 8.20 1.11
CA GLN A 70 14.88 8.24 1.45
C GLN A 70 15.66 7.37 0.47
N VAL A 71 16.69 7.93 -0.16
CA VAL A 71 17.60 7.25 -1.07
C VAL A 71 18.87 6.90 -0.31
N LYS A 72 19.26 5.62 -0.40
CA LYS A 72 20.54 5.12 0.10
C LYS A 72 21.21 4.32 -0.99
N SER A 73 22.54 4.29 -1.00
CA SER A 73 23.31 3.56 -1.99
C SER A 73 24.37 2.67 -1.37
N VAL A 74 24.67 1.59 -2.08
CA VAL A 74 25.77 0.67 -1.79
C VAL A 74 26.54 0.41 -3.08
N GLY A 75 27.82 0.08 -2.98
CA GLY A 75 28.62 -0.26 -4.17
C GLY A 75 28.03 -1.44 -4.94
N LYS A 76 27.72 -2.52 -4.20
CA LYS A 76 27.09 -3.75 -4.71
C LYS A 76 26.17 -4.35 -3.66
N PHE A 77 25.03 -4.91 -4.07
CA PHE A 77 24.18 -5.69 -3.18
C PHE A 77 24.91 -6.96 -2.67
N SER A 78 24.97 -7.09 -1.35
CA SER A 78 25.35 -8.31 -0.66
C SER A 78 24.09 -8.99 -0.14
N THR A 79 23.74 -10.13 -0.73
CA THR A 79 22.51 -10.86 -0.43
C THR A 79 22.71 -11.88 0.68
N THR A 80 21.66 -12.10 1.47
CA THR A 80 21.60 -13.12 2.52
C THR A 80 20.19 -13.69 2.59
N THR A 81 20.05 -14.90 3.09
CA THR A 81 18.74 -15.54 3.24
C THR A 81 18.16 -15.24 4.62
N LEU A 82 16.94 -14.72 4.65
CA LEU A 82 16.12 -14.60 5.85
C LEU A 82 15.12 -15.75 5.88
N THR A 83 15.10 -16.53 6.95
CA THR A 83 14.06 -17.54 7.20
C THR A 83 12.90 -16.88 7.95
N ALA A 84 11.77 -16.69 7.25
CA ALA A 84 10.55 -16.12 7.79
C ALA A 84 9.66 -17.21 8.37
N GLN A 85 9.36 -17.07 9.66
CA GLN A 85 8.43 -17.94 10.39
C GLN A 85 6.98 -17.57 10.06
N PRO A 86 6.05 -18.54 10.03
CA PRO A 86 4.63 -18.23 9.87
C PRO A 86 4.15 -17.43 11.07
N ARG A 87 3.27 -16.47 10.81
CA ARG A 87 2.66 -15.61 11.83
C ARG A 87 1.21 -15.41 11.45
N HIS A 88 0.32 -15.34 12.43
CA HIS A 88 -1.09 -15.05 12.16
C HIS A 88 -1.27 -13.59 11.79
N ASN A 89 -1.29 -12.70 12.79
CA ASN A 89 -1.45 -11.27 12.60
C ASN A 89 -0.24 -10.57 13.24
N VAL A 90 0.52 -9.84 12.42
CA VAL A 90 1.74 -9.11 12.81
C VAL A 90 1.52 -8.04 13.86
N THR A 91 0.29 -7.51 14.01
CA THR A 91 -0.06 -6.52 15.03
C THR A 91 -0.50 -7.16 16.35
N LYS A 92 -0.65 -8.48 16.39
CA LYS A 92 -0.95 -9.23 17.62
C LYS A 92 0.35 -9.77 18.24
N PRO A 93 0.37 -9.96 19.58
CA PRO A 93 1.49 -10.63 20.24
C PRO A 93 1.80 -11.96 19.56
N GLN A 94 3.08 -12.20 19.27
CA GLN A 94 3.52 -13.46 18.68
C GLN A 94 3.29 -14.61 19.68
N PRO A 95 2.95 -15.82 19.19
CA PRO A 95 2.91 -17.00 20.05
C PRO A 95 4.28 -17.24 20.70
N THR A 96 4.29 -17.72 21.95
CA THR A 96 5.51 -17.95 22.74
C THR A 96 6.37 -19.09 22.21
N SER A 97 5.86 -19.89 21.27
CA SER A 97 6.57 -20.99 20.62
C SER A 97 5.98 -21.28 19.24
N TYR A 98 6.86 -21.52 18.27
CA TYR A 98 6.53 -22.14 16.98
C TYR A 98 6.90 -23.62 17.05
N THR A 99 6.13 -24.49 16.42
CA THR A 99 6.45 -25.93 16.39
C THR A 99 7.40 -26.22 15.23
N SER A 100 8.09 -27.36 15.28
CA SER A 100 8.97 -27.81 14.19
C SER A 100 8.24 -28.12 12.88
N ASP A 101 6.91 -28.23 12.93
CA ASP A 101 6.05 -28.58 11.79
C ASP A 101 5.54 -27.35 11.04
N ASP A 102 5.84 -26.15 11.53
CA ASP A 102 5.46 -24.88 10.92
C ASP A 102 6.27 -24.64 9.63
N GLU A 103 5.59 -24.58 8.48
CA GLU A 103 6.24 -24.31 7.19
C GLU A 103 6.89 -22.91 7.22
N THR A 104 8.19 -22.84 6.91
CA THR A 104 8.94 -21.58 6.85
C THR A 104 9.19 -21.17 5.42
N GLN A 105 9.41 -19.88 5.21
CA GLN A 105 9.74 -19.33 3.89
C GLN A 105 11.14 -18.73 3.90
N ASN A 106 11.95 -19.05 2.90
CA ASN A 106 13.27 -18.45 2.72
C ASN A 106 13.18 -17.27 1.76
N ILE A 107 13.60 -16.09 2.21
CA ILE A 107 13.51 -14.83 1.48
C ILE A 107 14.91 -14.29 1.27
N GLU A 108 15.30 -14.06 0.02
CA GLU A 108 16.56 -13.35 -0.27
C GLU A 108 16.41 -11.86 0.04
N VAL A 109 17.33 -11.34 0.85
CA VAL A 109 17.30 -9.96 1.33
C VAL A 109 18.68 -9.30 1.24
N VAL A 110 18.69 -7.97 1.14
CA VAL A 110 19.85 -7.12 1.38
C VAL A 110 19.71 -6.48 2.75
N LYS A 111 20.74 -6.60 3.58
CA LYS A 111 20.77 -5.94 4.90
C LYS A 111 21.22 -4.49 4.74
N HIS A 112 20.47 -3.56 5.35
CA HIS A 112 20.81 -2.14 5.36
C HIS A 112 20.61 -1.54 6.74
N GLN A 113 21.58 -0.77 7.23
CA GLN A 113 21.44 -0.07 8.51
C GLN A 113 20.80 1.30 8.32
N ILE A 114 19.83 1.64 9.16
CA ILE A 114 19.12 2.91 9.14
C ILE A 114 19.07 3.53 10.54
N ASP A 115 19.11 4.86 10.61
CA ASP A 115 19.04 5.59 11.87
C ASP A 115 17.64 5.51 12.47
N THR A 116 17.56 5.27 13.78
CA THR A 116 16.28 5.20 14.49
C THR A 116 15.58 6.55 14.58
N SER A 117 16.34 7.65 14.55
CA SER A 117 15.81 9.02 14.49
C SER A 117 14.94 9.25 13.25
N LEU A 118 15.35 8.73 12.09
CA LEU A 118 14.54 8.79 10.88
C LEU A 118 13.27 7.97 11.00
N LEU A 119 13.34 6.75 11.52
CA LEU A 119 12.15 5.91 11.69
C LEU A 119 11.12 6.57 12.61
N ARG A 120 11.59 7.28 13.65
CA ARG A 120 10.73 8.11 14.50
C ARG A 120 10.11 9.27 13.73
N THR A 121 10.84 9.92 12.83
CA THR A 121 10.28 10.92 11.92
C THR A 121 9.19 10.31 11.03
N VAL A 122 9.43 9.13 10.44
CA VAL A 122 8.44 8.41 9.62
C VAL A 122 7.17 8.09 10.43
N GLN A 123 7.29 7.64 11.67
CA GLN A 123 6.13 7.43 12.54
C GLN A 123 5.39 8.74 12.83
N ALA A 124 6.12 9.83 13.09
CA ALA A 124 5.54 11.15 13.36
C ALA A 124 4.80 11.75 12.14
N MET A 125 5.20 11.39 10.91
CA MET A 125 4.49 11.77 9.68
C MET A 125 3.13 11.07 9.53
N GLY A 126 2.86 10.05 10.34
CA GLY A 126 1.60 9.33 10.38
C GLY A 126 1.49 8.24 9.32
N ALA A 127 0.61 7.27 9.59
CA ALA A 127 0.45 6.09 8.74
C ALA A 127 -0.09 6.42 7.33
N SER A 128 -0.85 7.49 7.15
CA SER A 128 -1.38 7.92 5.85
C SER A 128 -0.30 8.45 4.90
N THR A 129 0.82 8.94 5.45
CA THR A 129 1.92 9.51 4.67
C THR A 129 2.91 8.41 4.33
N VAL A 130 3.00 8.08 3.04
CA VAL A 130 3.90 7.02 2.56
C VAL A 130 5.34 7.53 2.55
N VAL A 131 6.21 6.81 3.25
CA VAL A 131 7.65 6.98 3.19
C VAL A 131 8.31 5.68 2.76
N MET A 132 9.11 5.74 1.71
CA MET A 132 9.82 4.62 1.13
C MET A 132 11.32 4.75 1.37
N LEU A 133 11.99 3.63 1.58
CA LEU A 133 13.44 3.53 1.40
C LEU A 133 13.69 2.99 0.00
N PHE A 134 14.49 3.71 -0.79
CA PHE A 134 15.08 3.21 -2.02
C PHE A 134 16.56 2.91 -1.80
N LEU A 135 16.94 1.65 -1.96
CA LEU A 135 18.31 1.17 -1.82
C LEU A 135 18.89 0.89 -3.22
N VAL A 136 19.90 1.66 -3.60
CA VAL A 136 20.51 1.65 -4.93
C VAL A 136 21.82 0.87 -4.92
N SER A 137 22.00 -0.05 -5.86
CA SER A 137 23.30 -0.65 -6.16
C SER A 137 23.99 0.16 -7.25
N LEU A 138 25.15 0.76 -6.97
CA LEU A 138 25.85 1.60 -7.95
C LEU A 138 26.43 0.78 -9.11
N ASP A 139 26.88 -0.45 -8.85
CA ASP A 139 27.47 -1.33 -9.87
C ASP A 139 26.46 -1.78 -10.94
N SER A 140 25.29 -2.22 -10.52
CA SER A 140 24.25 -2.81 -11.35
C SER A 140 23.14 -1.83 -11.69
N ARG A 141 23.12 -0.66 -11.05
CA ARG A 141 22.10 0.39 -11.19
C ARG A 141 20.69 -0.09 -10.87
N ARG A 142 20.57 -1.17 -10.09
CA ARG A 142 19.32 -1.73 -9.59
C ARG A 142 18.85 -0.94 -8.38
N VAL A 143 17.54 -0.81 -8.23
CA VAL A 143 16.93 -0.10 -7.10
C VAL A 143 15.94 -1.03 -6.40
N LEU A 144 16.21 -1.32 -5.13
CA LEU A 144 15.26 -2.01 -4.27
C LEU A 144 14.43 -1.00 -3.49
N PHE A 145 13.20 -1.36 -3.12
CA PHE A 145 12.33 -0.50 -2.33
C PHE A 145 11.77 -1.19 -1.09
N LEU A 146 11.40 -0.39 -0.10
CA LEU A 146 10.73 -0.85 1.11
C LEU A 146 9.84 0.27 1.68
N CYS A 147 8.57 -0.03 2.02
CA CYS A 147 7.75 0.95 2.73
C CYS A 147 8.18 1.00 4.20
N LEU A 148 8.73 2.14 4.63
CA LEU A 148 9.23 2.29 5.99
C LEU A 148 8.09 2.30 7.00
N ASN A 149 6.95 2.92 6.71
CA ASN A 149 5.79 2.89 7.61
C ASN A 149 5.36 1.45 7.92
N ASP A 150 5.24 0.62 6.89
CA ASP A 150 4.78 -0.76 7.03
C ASP A 150 5.84 -1.63 7.71
N TYR A 151 7.11 -1.47 7.34
CA TYR A 151 8.19 -2.20 7.99
C TYR A 151 8.28 -1.85 9.49
N ILE A 152 8.08 -0.59 9.85
CA ILE A 152 8.06 -0.17 11.26
C ILE A 152 6.90 -0.86 11.99
N ASP A 153 5.68 -0.74 11.48
CA ASP A 153 4.48 -1.22 12.15
C ASP A 153 4.39 -2.74 12.21
N LYS A 154 4.84 -3.44 11.17
CA LYS A 154 4.67 -4.89 11.02
C LYS A 154 5.90 -5.72 11.44
N ILE A 155 7.08 -5.12 11.49
CA ILE A 155 8.33 -5.84 11.81
C ILE A 155 9.05 -5.19 12.99
N VAL A 156 9.39 -3.91 12.91
CA VAL A 156 10.23 -3.27 13.94
C VAL A 156 9.53 -3.21 15.29
N VAL A 157 8.31 -2.67 15.34
CA VAL A 157 7.58 -2.50 16.60
C VAL A 157 7.23 -3.85 17.24
N PRO A 158 6.70 -4.86 16.51
CA PRO A 158 6.39 -6.15 17.10
C PRO A 158 7.63 -6.93 17.60
N GLU A 159 8.76 -6.83 16.90
CA GLU A 159 9.98 -7.58 17.28
C GLU A 159 10.88 -6.82 18.26
N LYS A 160 10.88 -5.49 18.19
CA LYS A 160 11.77 -4.58 18.93
C LYS A 160 10.99 -3.33 19.36
N PRO A 161 10.06 -3.44 20.33
CA PRO A 161 9.21 -2.32 20.74
C PRO A 161 10.00 -1.11 21.28
N LEU A 162 11.20 -1.33 21.82
CA LEU A 162 12.12 -0.31 22.33
C LEU A 162 13.23 0.06 21.33
N TYR A 163 13.02 -0.12 20.02
CA TYR A 163 14.05 0.12 19.01
C TYR A 163 14.68 1.53 19.08
N TYR A 164 13.93 2.51 19.58
CA TYR A 164 14.37 3.90 19.73
C TYR A 164 15.49 4.11 20.76
N GLU A 165 15.79 3.11 21.59
CA GLU A 165 16.93 3.15 22.52
C GLU A 165 18.27 2.90 21.80
N GLN A 166 18.22 2.35 20.58
CA GLN A 166 19.38 2.08 19.75
C GLN A 166 19.60 3.24 18.76
N ALA A 167 20.86 3.48 18.36
CA ALA A 167 21.16 4.49 17.35
C ALA A 167 20.68 4.07 15.94
N THR A 168 20.80 2.78 15.63
CA THR A 168 20.46 2.23 14.31
C THR A 168 19.73 0.89 14.43
N ILE A 169 19.00 0.52 13.38
CA ILE A 169 18.49 -0.84 13.19
C ILE A 169 18.90 -1.38 11.81
N THR A 170 19.00 -2.71 11.70
CA THR A 170 19.21 -3.37 10.41
C THR A 170 17.86 -3.74 9.81
N LEU A 171 17.58 -3.21 8.62
CA LEU A 171 16.46 -3.57 7.77
C LEU A 171 16.84 -4.74 6.87
N ASN A 172 15.91 -5.65 6.63
CA ASN A 172 16.02 -6.70 5.63
C ASN A 172 15.19 -6.29 4.40
N VAL A 173 15.84 -5.81 3.35
CA VAL A 173 15.15 -5.36 2.12
C VAL A 173 15.02 -6.55 1.16
N PRO A 174 13.80 -7.02 0.82
CA PRO A 174 13.62 -8.16 -0.09
C PRO A 174 14.18 -7.89 -1.49
N MET A 175 14.89 -8.87 -2.06
CA MET A 175 15.39 -8.80 -3.44
C MET A 175 14.27 -8.73 -4.49
N LYS A 176 13.07 -9.27 -4.15
CA LYS A 176 11.88 -9.18 -5.01
C LYS A 176 11.34 -7.77 -5.16
N ASN A 177 11.65 -6.86 -4.23
CA ASN A 177 11.16 -5.49 -4.24
C ASN A 177 12.02 -4.63 -5.14
N GLU A 178 12.04 -4.91 -6.44
CA GLU A 178 12.86 -4.19 -7.39
C GLU A 178 12.02 -3.22 -8.23
N LEU A 179 12.51 -2.00 -8.37
CA LEU A 179 12.00 -1.07 -9.37
C LEU A 179 12.40 -1.54 -10.75
N SER A 180 11.43 -1.56 -11.66
CA SER A 180 11.70 -1.74 -13.08
C SER A 180 11.03 -0.63 -13.86
N ARG A 181 11.73 -0.13 -14.88
CA ARG A 181 11.26 0.96 -15.74
C ARG A 181 10.03 0.62 -16.59
N SER A 182 9.61 -0.65 -16.64
CA SER A 182 8.45 -1.06 -17.44
C SER A 182 7.16 -0.52 -16.82
N GLU A 183 6.57 0.48 -17.48
CA GLU A 183 5.30 1.11 -17.11
C GLU A 183 4.11 0.14 -17.21
N VAL A 184 4.24 -0.92 -18.01
CA VAL A 184 3.17 -1.89 -18.33
C VAL A 184 3.35 -3.22 -17.59
N HIS A 185 4.56 -3.56 -17.13
CA HIS A 185 4.88 -4.89 -16.57
C HIS A 185 5.81 -4.90 -15.35
N GLY A 186 6.18 -3.74 -14.81
CA GLY A 186 7.02 -3.68 -13.62
C GLY A 186 6.24 -3.93 -12.33
N ALA A 187 6.25 -5.16 -11.82
CA ALA A 187 5.56 -5.54 -10.58
C ALA A 187 5.87 -4.57 -9.42
N GLY A 188 7.12 -4.12 -9.29
CA GLY A 188 7.52 -3.14 -8.27
C GLY A 188 6.86 -1.77 -8.42
N THR A 189 6.76 -1.25 -9.64
CA THR A 189 6.15 0.06 -9.93
C THR A 189 4.65 0.04 -9.67
N ALA A 190 3.96 -1.06 -10.04
CA ALA A 190 2.54 -1.28 -9.73
C ALA A 190 2.29 -1.28 -8.21
N ILE A 191 3.12 -2.00 -7.44
CA ILE A 191 3.05 -2.02 -5.98
C ILE A 191 3.23 -0.61 -5.39
N ILE A 192 4.19 0.17 -5.88
CA ILE A 192 4.41 1.54 -5.37
C ILE A 192 3.22 2.44 -5.70
N ARG A 193 2.63 2.33 -6.90
CA ARG A 193 1.42 3.06 -7.26
C ARG A 193 0.27 2.72 -6.32
N PHE A 194 0.07 1.44 -6.03
CA PHE A 194 -0.91 0.99 -5.06
C PHE A 194 -0.64 1.54 -3.66
N ILE A 195 0.61 1.54 -3.20
CA ILE A 195 0.98 2.09 -1.89
C ILE A 195 0.73 3.62 -1.86
N ALA A 196 1.03 4.35 -2.93
CA ALA A 196 0.84 5.80 -3.02
C ALA A 196 -0.64 6.24 -2.86
N LYS A 197 -1.60 5.35 -3.13
CA LYS A 197 -3.04 5.55 -2.87
C LYS A 197 -3.44 5.53 -1.39
N ARG A 198 -2.51 5.29 -0.46
CA ARG A 198 -2.82 5.06 0.97
C ARG A 198 -3.71 6.13 1.59
N SER A 199 -3.43 7.41 1.32
CA SER A 199 -4.24 8.51 1.86
C SER A 199 -5.70 8.45 1.39
N LYS A 200 -5.92 8.10 0.12
CA LYS A 200 -7.26 7.88 -0.46
C LYS A 200 -7.93 6.69 0.18
N PHE A 201 -7.22 5.57 0.35
CA PHE A 201 -7.76 4.37 1.02
C PHE A 201 -8.17 4.66 2.46
N TYR A 202 -7.32 5.33 3.24
CA TYR A 202 -7.64 5.66 4.63
C TYR A 202 -8.84 6.63 4.73
N SER A 203 -8.92 7.61 3.83
CA SER A 203 -10.10 8.49 3.74
C SER A 203 -11.37 7.69 3.41
N ALA A 204 -11.30 6.78 2.43
CA ALA A 204 -12.42 5.92 2.04
C ALA A 204 -12.85 4.98 3.17
N PHE A 205 -11.91 4.33 3.87
CA PHE A 205 -12.23 3.44 4.98
C PHE A 205 -12.95 4.15 6.13
N ASN A 206 -12.51 5.37 6.47
CA ASN A 206 -13.20 6.20 7.45
C ASN A 206 -14.63 6.54 7.00
N LEU A 207 -14.80 6.88 5.72
CA LEU A 207 -16.12 7.13 5.16
C LEU A 207 -17.01 5.88 5.18
N PHE A 208 -16.47 4.70 4.84
CA PHE A 208 -17.22 3.44 4.87
C PHE A 208 -17.71 3.12 6.29
N ALA A 209 -16.84 3.27 7.29
CA ALA A 209 -17.17 3.04 8.69
C ALA A 209 -18.24 4.02 9.18
N TYR A 210 -18.10 5.31 8.85
CA TYR A 210 -19.08 6.34 9.18
C TYR A 210 -20.45 6.06 8.54
N GLN A 211 -20.49 5.84 7.23
CA GLN A 211 -21.75 5.57 6.54
C GLN A 211 -22.45 4.31 7.07
N ARG A 212 -21.70 3.25 7.37
CA ARG A 212 -22.25 2.05 8.00
C ARG A 212 -22.86 2.35 9.37
N HIS A 213 -22.21 3.20 10.16
CA HIS A 213 -22.72 3.63 11.46
C HIS A 213 -24.04 4.39 11.29
N GLU A 214 -24.09 5.40 10.41
CA GLU A 214 -25.31 6.17 10.17
C GLU A 214 -26.47 5.31 9.67
N LEU A 215 -26.22 4.36 8.76
CA LEU A 215 -27.23 3.42 8.27
C LEU A 215 -27.79 2.50 9.36
N SER A 216 -27.08 2.34 10.48
CA SER A 216 -27.56 1.55 11.63
C SER A 216 -28.50 2.32 12.56
N PHE A 217 -28.60 3.66 12.42
CA PHE A 217 -29.53 4.51 13.16
C PHE A 217 -30.79 4.88 12.39
N CYS A 218 -30.91 4.50 11.11
CA CYS A 218 -32.14 4.71 10.36
C CYS A 218 -33.30 4.00 11.05
N SER A 219 -34.41 4.73 11.22
CA SER A 219 -35.58 4.30 11.98
C SER A 219 -36.45 3.30 11.22
N ASP A 220 -36.44 3.38 9.89
CA ASP A 220 -37.18 2.49 9.00
C ASP A 220 -36.45 2.25 7.66
N GLY A 221 -37.01 1.36 6.84
CA GLY A 221 -36.44 0.99 5.55
C GLY A 221 -36.50 2.10 4.49
N GLU A 222 -37.43 3.06 4.58
CA GLU A 222 -37.50 4.17 3.63
C GLU A 222 -36.39 5.18 3.89
N GLU A 223 -36.19 5.57 5.15
CA GLU A 223 -35.07 6.40 5.59
C GLU A 223 -33.72 5.74 5.22
N GLN A 224 -33.60 4.44 5.47
CA GLN A 224 -32.40 3.68 5.15
C GLN A 224 -32.10 3.70 3.65
N ARG A 225 -33.10 3.48 2.78
CA ARG A 225 -32.95 3.53 1.32
C ARG A 225 -32.56 4.91 0.81
N ASN A 226 -33.20 5.95 1.31
CA ASN A 226 -32.89 7.33 0.92
C ASN A 226 -31.47 7.72 1.32
N THR A 227 -31.06 7.34 2.53
CA THR A 227 -29.70 7.55 3.05
C THR A 227 -28.66 6.77 2.24
N ALA A 228 -28.92 5.48 1.98
CA ALA A 228 -28.05 4.63 1.16
C ALA A 228 -27.87 5.19 -0.25
N LYS A 229 -28.93 5.66 -0.90
CA LYS A 229 -28.87 6.29 -2.23
C LYS A 229 -27.96 7.53 -2.22
N HIS A 230 -28.06 8.38 -1.20
CA HIS A 230 -27.16 9.52 -1.04
C HIS A 230 -25.71 9.07 -0.87
N PHE A 231 -25.47 8.05 -0.04
CA PHE A 231 -24.14 7.52 0.22
C PHE A 231 -23.50 6.87 -1.00
N LEU A 232 -24.22 6.07 -1.78
CA LEU A 232 -23.70 5.47 -3.03
C LEU A 232 -23.24 6.52 -4.02
N GLY A 233 -24.00 7.62 -4.18
CA GLY A 233 -23.58 8.73 -5.01
C GLY A 233 -22.24 9.32 -4.58
N SER A 234 -21.98 9.39 -3.27
CA SER A 234 -20.70 9.83 -2.71
C SER A 234 -19.58 8.81 -2.88
N LEU A 235 -19.87 7.53 -2.64
CA LEU A 235 -18.91 6.44 -2.82
C LEU A 235 -18.44 6.31 -4.27
N ARG A 236 -19.35 6.49 -5.24
CA ARG A 236 -19.04 6.42 -6.69
C ARG A 236 -17.97 7.42 -7.14
N ARG A 237 -17.84 8.55 -6.45
CA ARG A 237 -16.88 9.62 -6.76
C ARG A 237 -15.49 9.38 -6.17
N LEU A 238 -15.33 8.37 -5.31
CA LEU A 238 -14.04 8.08 -4.70
C LEU A 238 -13.07 7.52 -5.73
N ASP A 239 -11.86 8.03 -5.74
CA ASP A 239 -10.78 7.52 -6.58
C ASP A 239 -9.98 6.41 -5.86
N VAL A 240 -10.68 5.35 -5.44
CA VAL A 240 -10.11 4.17 -4.77
C VAL A 240 -10.47 2.85 -5.48
N TRP A 241 -11.34 2.94 -6.48
CA TRP A 241 -11.89 1.80 -7.21
C TRP A 241 -11.04 1.42 -8.43
N GLY A 242 -10.28 2.36 -8.97
CA GLY A 242 -9.46 2.17 -10.17
C GLY A 242 -8.08 1.58 -9.87
N GLY A 243 -7.54 0.85 -10.85
CA GLY A 243 -6.24 0.17 -10.80
C GLY A 243 -6.38 -1.34 -10.65
N HIS A 244 -5.63 -2.10 -11.46
CA HIS A 244 -5.67 -3.57 -11.46
C HIS A 244 -4.99 -4.21 -10.26
N ASP A 245 -4.54 -3.41 -9.29
CA ASP A 245 -3.64 -3.84 -8.22
C ASP A 245 -4.39 -4.50 -7.04
N TRP A 246 -5.69 -4.22 -6.84
CA TRP A 246 -6.50 -4.83 -5.78
C TRP A 246 -7.90 -5.21 -6.24
N LYS A 247 -8.00 -6.41 -6.83
CA LYS A 247 -9.24 -6.95 -7.42
C LYS A 247 -10.47 -6.91 -6.51
N ILE A 248 -10.28 -7.09 -5.20
CA ILE A 248 -11.39 -7.01 -4.24
C ILE A 248 -12.05 -5.62 -4.28
N SER A 249 -11.27 -4.54 -4.41
CA SER A 249 -11.82 -3.17 -4.56
C SER A 249 -12.71 -3.05 -5.81
N GLU A 250 -12.28 -3.65 -6.93
CA GLU A 250 -13.04 -3.67 -8.18
C GLU A 250 -14.36 -4.44 -8.04
N ASP A 251 -14.35 -5.59 -7.35
CA ASP A 251 -15.57 -6.37 -7.09
C ASP A 251 -16.59 -5.58 -6.25
N TYR A 252 -16.13 -4.85 -5.22
CA TYR A 252 -17.00 -3.95 -4.46
C TYR A 252 -17.48 -2.76 -5.28
N PHE A 253 -16.66 -2.23 -6.19
CA PHE A 253 -17.10 -1.17 -7.10
C PHE A 253 -18.20 -1.65 -8.05
N ARG A 254 -18.10 -2.88 -8.56
CA ARG A 254 -19.17 -3.50 -9.37
C ARG A 254 -20.45 -3.68 -8.55
N TRP A 255 -20.34 -4.11 -7.28
CA TRP A 255 -21.48 -4.20 -6.38
C TRP A 255 -22.11 -2.83 -6.10
N LEU A 256 -21.29 -1.79 -5.90
CA LEU A 256 -21.74 -0.40 -5.77
C LEU A 256 -22.54 0.05 -6.98
N LEU A 257 -22.01 -0.14 -8.19
CA LEU A 257 -22.68 0.26 -9.44
C LEU A 257 -23.99 -0.49 -9.62
N HIS A 258 -24.03 -1.76 -9.22
CA HIS A 258 -25.27 -2.52 -9.21
C HIS A 258 -26.30 -1.90 -8.25
N LEU A 259 -25.94 -1.66 -6.99
CA LEU A 259 -26.86 -1.06 -6.00
C LEU A 259 -27.36 0.32 -6.45
N ASP A 260 -26.48 1.15 -7.01
CA ASP A 260 -26.81 2.48 -7.53
C ASP A 260 -27.79 2.40 -8.72
N SER A 261 -27.75 1.33 -9.51
CA SER A 261 -28.68 1.10 -10.63
C SER A 261 -30.06 0.63 -10.19
N VAL A 262 -30.17 -0.10 -9.07
CA VAL A 262 -31.42 -0.73 -8.62
C VAL A 262 -32.21 0.16 -7.66
N LEU A 263 -31.54 0.93 -6.81
CA LEU A 263 -32.19 1.86 -5.86
C LEU A 263 -33.16 2.88 -6.51
N PRO A 264 -32.90 3.45 -7.70
CA PRO A 264 -33.88 4.28 -8.38
C PRO A 264 -34.92 3.43 -9.14
N GLY A 265 -35.92 2.93 -8.42
CA GLY A 265 -37.22 2.56 -8.99
C GLY A 265 -37.26 1.30 -9.87
N VAL A 266 -36.26 0.41 -9.79
CA VAL A 266 -36.36 -0.90 -10.44
C VAL A 266 -37.30 -1.78 -9.61
N PRO A 267 -38.34 -2.39 -10.21
CA PRO A 267 -39.16 -3.38 -9.51
C PRO A 267 -38.26 -4.49 -8.96
N LEU A 268 -38.45 -4.88 -7.70
CA LEU A 268 -37.65 -5.92 -7.02
C LEU A 268 -37.50 -7.20 -7.88
N ASP A 269 -38.47 -7.50 -8.74
CA ASP A 269 -38.42 -8.58 -9.75
C ASP A 269 -37.14 -8.61 -10.60
N GLY A 270 -36.60 -7.45 -11.00
CA GLY A 270 -35.37 -7.36 -11.81
C GLY A 270 -34.07 -7.59 -11.02
N TRP A 271 -34.09 -7.31 -9.70
CA TRP A 271 -32.95 -7.52 -8.80
C TRP A 271 -32.67 -9.02 -8.60
N PHE A 272 -33.73 -9.82 -8.38
CA PHE A 272 -33.62 -11.27 -8.22
C PHE A 272 -33.13 -12.01 -9.47
N ALA A 273 -33.43 -11.49 -10.65
CA ALA A 273 -33.01 -12.10 -11.91
C ALA A 273 -31.51 -11.88 -12.23
N SER A 274 -30.84 -10.92 -11.58
CA SER A 274 -29.50 -10.46 -11.94
C SER A 274 -28.43 -10.71 -10.87
N HIS A 275 -28.80 -11.14 -9.66
CA HIS A 275 -27.86 -11.40 -8.55
C HIS A 275 -27.45 -12.88 -8.44
N PRO A 276 -26.14 -13.22 -8.47
CA PRO A 276 -25.64 -14.60 -8.28
C PRO A 276 -25.96 -15.21 -6.89
N PHE A 277 -26.28 -14.38 -5.89
CA PHE A 277 -26.54 -14.79 -4.51
C PHE A 277 -28.01 -15.22 -4.24
N THR A 278 -28.82 -15.37 -5.28
CA THR A 278 -30.28 -15.56 -5.19
C THR A 278 -30.74 -17.02 -5.03
N GLN A 279 -29.87 -18.01 -5.27
CA GLN A 279 -30.28 -19.43 -5.14
C GLN A 279 -30.37 -19.92 -3.68
N TRP A 280 -29.56 -19.40 -2.75
CA TRP A 280 -29.62 -19.81 -1.33
C TRP A 280 -30.81 -19.18 -0.59
N SER A 281 -31.25 -18.01 -1.05
CA SER A 281 -32.20 -17.14 -0.36
C SER A 281 -33.66 -17.36 -0.75
N LEU A 282 -33.95 -17.94 -1.92
CA LEU A 282 -35.31 -18.35 -2.32
C LEU A 282 -35.90 -19.51 -1.49
N ASN A 283 -35.09 -20.17 -0.66
CA ASN A 283 -35.52 -21.25 0.23
C ASN A 283 -36.00 -20.77 1.61
N HIS A 284 -35.84 -19.49 1.94
CA HIS A 284 -36.23 -18.93 3.23
C HIS A 284 -37.36 -17.93 3.01
N SER A 285 -38.39 -17.98 3.85
CA SER A 285 -39.64 -17.21 3.76
C SER A 285 -39.47 -15.70 4.03
N HIS A 286 -38.45 -15.08 3.44
CA HIS A 286 -38.18 -13.65 3.56
C HIS A 286 -38.87 -12.92 2.42
N SER A 287 -39.47 -11.78 2.73
CA SER A 287 -39.97 -10.85 1.75
C SER A 287 -38.81 -10.31 0.90
N ARG A 288 -39.14 -9.90 -0.32
CA ARG A 288 -38.17 -9.31 -1.25
C ARG A 288 -37.51 -8.04 -0.71
N GLU A 289 -38.25 -7.29 0.10
CA GLU A 289 -37.77 -6.08 0.76
C GLU A 289 -36.74 -6.40 1.85
N GLU A 290 -36.97 -7.44 2.66
CA GLU A 290 -35.99 -7.90 3.65
C GLU A 290 -34.68 -8.34 3.00
N MET A 291 -34.76 -9.05 1.87
CA MET A 291 -33.58 -9.48 1.13
C MET A 291 -32.77 -8.31 0.56
N PHE A 292 -33.46 -7.30 0.02
CA PHE A 292 -32.83 -6.08 -0.46
C PHE A 292 -32.11 -5.33 0.68
N ASN A 293 -32.77 -5.20 1.83
CA ASN A 293 -32.17 -4.55 3.01
C ASN A 293 -30.96 -5.34 3.55
N LEU A 294 -31.01 -6.67 3.49
CA LEU A 294 -29.89 -7.54 3.84
C LEU A 294 -28.70 -7.35 2.89
N ASP A 295 -28.93 -7.31 1.58
CA ASP A 295 -27.86 -7.08 0.58
C ASP A 295 -27.20 -5.72 0.78
N MET A 296 -28.01 -4.69 1.00
CA MET A 296 -27.55 -3.34 1.34
C MET A 296 -26.68 -3.36 2.60
N SER A 297 -27.15 -3.97 3.69
CA SER A 297 -26.38 -4.12 4.94
C SER A 297 -25.06 -4.88 4.71
N ASN A 298 -25.09 -5.95 3.92
CA ASN A 298 -23.91 -6.75 3.58
C ASN A 298 -22.88 -5.95 2.78
N PHE A 299 -23.31 -5.09 1.86
CA PHE A 299 -22.41 -4.22 1.09
C PHE A 299 -21.60 -3.30 2.01
N TRP A 300 -22.24 -2.52 2.89
CA TRP A 300 -21.51 -1.64 3.82
C TRP A 300 -20.71 -2.41 4.88
N ASN A 301 -21.19 -3.58 5.32
CA ASN A 301 -20.40 -4.47 6.17
C ASN A 301 -19.12 -4.94 5.46
N GLY A 302 -19.24 -5.33 4.20
CA GLY A 302 -18.12 -5.73 3.35
C GLY A 302 -17.12 -4.61 3.07
N LEU A 303 -17.61 -3.41 2.74
CA LEU A 303 -16.77 -2.21 2.61
C LEU A 303 -15.97 -1.93 3.89
N ASN A 304 -16.59 -2.06 5.06
CA ASN A 304 -15.89 -1.88 6.33
C ASN A 304 -14.81 -2.95 6.58
N VAL A 305 -14.99 -4.16 6.04
CA VAL A 305 -13.97 -5.23 6.10
C VAL A 305 -12.77 -4.94 5.20
N LEU A 306 -12.93 -4.16 4.12
CA LEU A 306 -11.80 -3.76 3.26
C LEU A 306 -10.67 -3.09 4.02
N SER A 307 -11.00 -2.26 5.02
CA SER A 307 -10.00 -1.61 5.88
C SER A 307 -9.09 -2.63 6.59
N ARG A 308 -9.66 -3.74 7.05
CA ARG A 308 -8.94 -4.82 7.75
C ARG A 308 -8.11 -5.63 6.76
N ASN A 309 -8.65 -5.96 5.60
CA ASN A 309 -7.91 -6.65 4.54
C ASN A 309 -6.72 -5.82 4.05
N TYR A 310 -6.89 -4.51 3.91
CA TYR A 310 -5.79 -3.61 3.55
C TYR A 310 -4.70 -3.64 4.62
N GLU A 311 -5.11 -3.49 5.88
CA GLU A 311 -4.19 -3.44 7.03
C GLU A 311 -3.45 -4.76 7.28
N GLU A 312 -4.11 -5.90 7.12
CA GLU A 312 -3.53 -7.22 7.39
C GLU A 312 -2.78 -7.81 6.19
N VAL A 313 -3.27 -7.62 4.97
CA VAL A 313 -2.72 -8.29 3.78
C VAL A 313 -1.93 -7.33 2.91
N CYS A 314 -2.55 -6.20 2.52
CA CYS A 314 -1.99 -5.35 1.47
C CYS A 314 -0.73 -4.62 1.92
N ARG A 315 -0.69 -4.16 3.18
CA ARG A 315 0.50 -3.54 3.79
C ARG A 315 1.67 -4.51 4.02
N GLU A 316 1.46 -5.82 3.84
CA GLU A 316 2.50 -6.83 3.98
C GLU A 316 3.08 -7.33 2.64
N TRP A 317 2.42 -7.09 1.49
CA TRP A 317 2.78 -7.69 0.20
C TRP A 317 4.27 -7.63 -0.18
N ASN A 318 4.93 -6.54 0.19
CA ASN A 318 6.34 -6.28 -0.10
C ASN A 318 7.24 -6.32 1.14
N LEU A 319 6.79 -6.83 2.27
CA LEU A 319 7.64 -7.01 3.45
C LEU A 319 8.34 -8.39 3.41
N PRO A 320 9.48 -8.56 4.11
CA PRO A 320 10.12 -9.86 4.28
C PRO A 320 9.38 -10.74 5.31
N THR A 321 8.08 -10.94 5.15
CA THR A 321 7.25 -11.77 6.04
C THR A 321 6.85 -13.08 5.37
N HIS A 322 6.45 -14.06 6.17
CA HIS A 322 5.97 -15.36 5.67
C HIS A 322 4.75 -15.19 4.76
N LEU A 323 3.77 -14.38 5.17
CA LEU A 323 2.57 -14.09 4.37
C LEU A 323 2.94 -13.52 2.99
N ALA A 324 3.84 -12.53 2.96
CA ALA A 324 4.31 -11.92 1.73
C ALA A 324 5.05 -12.89 0.81
N ALA A 325 5.75 -13.88 1.36
CA ALA A 325 6.42 -14.92 0.61
C ALA A 325 5.43 -15.93 0.02
N CYS A 326 4.40 -16.33 0.78
CA CYS A 326 3.33 -17.20 0.29
C CYS A 326 2.52 -16.54 -0.84
N LEU A 327 2.15 -15.27 -0.69
CA LEU A 327 1.35 -14.55 -1.70
C LEU A 327 2.10 -14.34 -3.02
N ALA A 328 3.44 -14.31 -3.00
CA ALA A 328 4.24 -14.15 -4.21
C ALA A 328 4.33 -15.42 -5.08
N GLN A 329 3.78 -16.54 -4.61
CA GLN A 329 3.78 -17.83 -5.32
C GLN A 329 2.49 -18.05 -6.15
N TRP A 330 1.55 -17.10 -6.11
CA TRP A 330 0.23 -17.16 -6.77
C TRP A 330 0.13 -16.14 -7.91
#